data_AF-A0A6P4ZUP0-F1
#
_entry.id   AF-A0A6P4ZUP0-F1
#
_cell.length_a   1.000
_cell.length_b   1.000
_cell.length_c   1.000
_cell.angle_alpha   90.00
_cell.angle_beta   90.00
_cell.angle_gamma   90.00
#
_symmetry.space_group_name_H-M   'P 1'
#
loop_
_entity.id
_entity.type
_entity.pdbx_description
1 polymer ?
#
loop_
_entity_poly.entity_id
_entity_poly.type
_entity_poly.pdbx_seq_one_letter_code
_entity_poly.pdbx_strand_id
1 'polypeptide(L)'
;MTAPLGSARMFYSVDEFPEPVPTTIKGSIPPWLAGSLMRTGPGKFEVGKEAYRYWFDGLAIVHKFNIKDGKVTYQSRFLETEAYREAMKAQRIVLSEYGTMAYPDPCKNIFARFFSYFFPPDMSDNDLVNTFPMSDEFFCVNETYRWTKLDPRTLDTLGQIDLTKYIAVNALTAHPHHEPDGTVYNMGSSYSYREGCQYNIVRFDPVDRKKCGPEATVLENASIVCSIPASFSLSASYYHSFGMTQNYFVFIEQPLYMNIPKILLARIQDVGVTECFDWHTEIPCRFVVVRREDGEIVSTKYLADSFFSFHHINTYEEDGHLVLDLCCFEDARIVKLLYLSHLRRPDDEKSFPEPQCRRYCLPLHLGQDEEVNNNVVRLSYTTATACLQPDGSLHCQPEHMSSMERGFEFPTINYTKYNGKPYRYFYGTGLAGAFTDSLFKMDVKTKKLWTWREKHCYGSELIFVPDPNGVEEDDGVLLATVVDVKDEAGAFLLVLDGRTFTELGRAVLPAPVGVGYGLHGCYVPEAQPGEIFKKL
;
A
#
# COMPACT_ATOMS: atom_id res chain seq x y z
N MET A 1 -29.43 -17.13 17.58
CA MET A 1 -28.05 -17.17 18.10
C MET A 1 -27.14 -17.32 16.89
N THR A 2 -26.60 -16.21 16.39
CA THR A 2 -25.57 -16.21 15.35
C THR A 2 -24.30 -16.82 15.95
N ALA A 3 -23.61 -17.69 15.21
CA ALA A 3 -22.29 -18.17 15.63
C ALA A 3 -21.35 -16.98 15.90
N PRO A 4 -20.36 -17.11 16.79
CA PRO A 4 -19.35 -16.06 16.95
C PRO A 4 -18.70 -15.80 15.59
N LEU A 5 -18.67 -14.54 15.14
CA LEU A 5 -18.08 -14.16 13.84
C LEU A 5 -16.59 -14.50 13.74
N GLY A 6 -15.91 -14.79 14.86
CA GLY A 6 -14.50 -15.17 14.88
C GLY A 6 -13.63 -14.13 14.16
N SER A 7 -12.60 -14.60 13.45
CA SER A 7 -11.73 -13.78 12.60
C SER A 7 -12.48 -13.01 11.50
N ALA A 8 -13.63 -13.53 11.04
CA ALA A 8 -14.42 -12.87 10.00
C ALA A 8 -14.96 -11.50 10.42
N ARG A 9 -15.06 -11.21 11.74
CA ARG A 9 -15.48 -9.91 12.30
C ARG A 9 -14.74 -8.74 11.65
N MET A 10 -13.47 -8.92 11.30
CA MET A 10 -12.62 -7.89 10.70
C MET A 10 -13.08 -7.43 9.30
N PHE A 11 -13.93 -8.23 8.64
CA PHE A 11 -14.48 -7.96 7.32
C PHE A 11 -15.98 -7.60 7.37
N TYR A 12 -16.46 -7.06 8.49
CA TYR A 12 -17.83 -6.54 8.65
C TYR A 12 -17.81 -5.04 8.94
N SER A 13 -18.95 -4.40 8.71
CA SER A 13 -19.08 -2.96 8.91
C SER A 13 -18.85 -2.57 10.36
N VAL A 14 -18.25 -1.41 10.55
CA VAL A 14 -18.05 -0.76 11.84
C VAL A 14 -18.75 0.59 11.86
N ASP A 15 -19.08 1.06 13.06
CA ASP A 15 -19.55 2.43 13.26
C ASP A 15 -18.35 3.40 13.34
N GLU A 16 -18.59 4.66 12.97
CA GLU A 16 -17.62 5.73 13.16
C GLU A 16 -17.74 6.36 14.56
N PHE A 17 -16.63 6.94 15.03
CA PHE A 17 -16.55 7.64 16.31
C PHE A 17 -15.88 9.00 16.08
N PRO A 18 -16.62 10.03 15.60
CA PRO A 18 -16.04 11.29 15.19
C PRO A 18 -15.40 12.08 16.35
N GLU A 19 -15.96 11.92 17.55
CA GLU A 19 -15.42 12.53 18.76
C GLU A 19 -14.33 11.65 19.40
N PRO A 20 -13.23 12.25 19.90
CA PRO A 20 -12.17 11.49 20.56
C PRO A 20 -12.68 10.70 21.78
N VAL A 21 -12.50 9.39 21.76
CA VAL A 21 -12.79 8.50 22.89
C VAL A 21 -11.50 8.16 23.66
N PRO A 22 -11.52 8.17 25.00
CA PRO A 22 -10.37 7.79 25.79
C PRO A 22 -10.14 6.27 25.74
N THR A 23 -8.87 5.87 25.81
CA THR A 23 -8.47 4.45 25.88
C THR A 23 -8.02 4.07 27.29
N THR A 24 -8.01 2.77 27.59
CA THR A 24 -7.42 2.23 28.82
C THR A 24 -6.00 1.75 28.55
N ILE A 25 -5.01 2.39 29.17
CA ILE A 25 -3.60 2.03 29.01
C ILE A 25 -3.25 0.82 29.88
N LYS A 26 -2.57 -0.17 29.28
CA LYS A 26 -1.89 -1.27 29.96
C LYS A 26 -0.42 -1.24 29.60
N GLY A 27 0.49 -1.46 30.57
CA GLY A 27 1.92 -1.29 30.35
C GLY A 27 2.34 0.20 30.34
N SER A 28 3.37 0.53 29.58
CA SER A 28 3.93 1.89 29.51
C SER A 28 4.12 2.32 28.05
N ILE A 29 3.46 3.40 27.67
CA ILE A 29 3.70 4.07 26.38
C ILE A 29 4.83 5.09 26.59
N PRO A 30 5.91 5.10 25.78
CA PRO A 30 7.03 6.01 25.97
C PRO A 30 6.59 7.48 25.96
N PRO A 31 7.09 8.32 26.89
CA PRO A 31 6.66 9.73 26.99
C PRO A 31 7.13 10.58 25.80
N TRP A 32 8.18 10.16 25.09
CA TRP A 32 8.65 10.85 23.88
C TRP A 32 7.76 10.60 22.66
N LEU A 33 6.91 9.55 22.70
CA LEU A 33 6.00 9.23 21.61
C LEU A 33 4.80 10.19 21.66
N ALA A 34 4.85 11.24 20.85
CA ALA A 34 3.83 12.28 20.79
C ALA A 34 3.47 12.59 19.33
N GLY A 35 2.22 12.32 18.95
CA GLY A 35 1.77 12.40 17.56
C GLY A 35 0.47 11.65 17.30
N SER A 36 0.14 11.42 16.03
CA SER A 36 -1.07 10.70 15.61
C SER A 36 -0.71 9.55 14.68
N LEU A 37 -1.10 8.33 15.05
CA LEU A 37 -1.17 7.21 14.10
C LEU A 37 -2.49 7.34 13.34
N MET A 38 -2.43 7.45 12.02
CA MET A 38 -3.60 7.53 11.14
C MET A 38 -3.58 6.34 10.18
N ARG A 39 -4.73 5.70 9.97
CA ARG A 39 -4.86 4.53 9.10
C ARG A 39 -6.16 4.59 8.33
N THR A 40 -6.16 4.06 7.12
CA THR A 40 -7.36 3.95 6.28
C THR A 40 -7.65 2.50 5.96
N GLY A 41 -8.93 2.19 5.77
CA GLY A 41 -9.38 0.89 5.31
C GLY A 41 -10.88 0.87 5.00
N PRO A 42 -11.41 -0.29 4.59
CA PRO A 42 -12.84 -0.46 4.37
C PRO A 42 -13.58 -0.57 5.71
N GLY A 43 -14.58 0.29 5.91
CA GLY A 43 -15.37 0.35 7.15
C GLY A 43 -16.84 -0.01 6.98
N LYS A 44 -17.36 -0.03 5.76
CA LYS A 44 -18.78 -0.35 5.47
C LYS A 44 -18.92 -1.24 4.25
N PHE A 45 -19.48 -2.43 4.45
CA PHE A 45 -19.57 -3.48 3.43
C PHE A 45 -20.99 -3.69 2.89
N GLU A 46 -21.97 -2.91 3.35
CA GLU A 46 -23.34 -2.95 2.87
C GLU A 46 -24.03 -1.59 2.93
N VAL A 47 -24.91 -1.35 1.95
CA VAL A 47 -25.70 -0.13 1.82
C VAL A 47 -27.12 -0.52 1.41
N GLY A 48 -28.10 -0.25 2.27
CA GLY A 48 -29.48 -0.71 2.07
C GLY A 48 -29.56 -2.24 2.00
N LYS A 49 -29.98 -2.77 0.85
CA LYS A 49 -30.07 -4.23 0.59
C LYS A 49 -28.89 -4.79 -0.20
N GLU A 50 -27.99 -3.93 -0.66
CA GLU A 50 -26.85 -4.31 -1.47
C GLU A 50 -25.61 -4.45 -0.59
N ALA A 51 -24.73 -5.38 -0.96
CA ALA A 51 -23.49 -5.64 -0.26
C ALA A 51 -22.33 -5.63 -1.24
N TYR A 52 -21.22 -5.06 -0.81
CA TYR A 52 -19.96 -5.17 -1.53
C TYR A 52 -19.48 -6.62 -1.53
N ARG A 53 -18.77 -7.00 -2.59
CA ARG A 53 -18.31 -8.38 -2.84
C ARG A 53 -16.84 -8.56 -2.53
N TYR A 54 -16.04 -7.51 -2.66
CA TYR A 54 -14.60 -7.54 -2.53
C TYR A 54 -14.14 -6.73 -1.33
N TRP A 55 -13.01 -7.11 -0.72
CA TRP A 55 -12.48 -6.41 0.45
C TRP A 55 -12.19 -4.94 0.16
N PHE A 56 -11.57 -4.65 -0.99
CA PHE A 56 -11.23 -3.30 -1.41
C PHE A 56 -12.40 -2.47 -1.95
N ASP A 57 -13.63 -2.96 -1.86
CA ASP A 57 -14.82 -2.21 -2.29
C ASP A 57 -15.57 -1.56 -1.11
N GLY A 58 -15.26 -1.96 0.13
CA GLY A 58 -15.92 -1.37 1.30
C GLY A 58 -15.64 0.14 1.40
N LEU A 59 -16.64 0.92 1.80
CA LEU A 59 -16.48 2.38 1.86
C LEU A 59 -15.44 2.78 2.90
N ALA A 60 -14.56 3.70 2.51
CA ALA A 60 -13.40 4.13 3.27
C ALA A 60 -13.76 4.74 4.63
N ILE A 61 -13.07 4.28 5.67
CA ILE A 61 -13.05 4.88 7.01
C ILE A 61 -11.61 5.21 7.39
N VAL A 62 -11.40 6.36 8.01
CA VAL A 62 -10.11 6.76 8.57
C VAL A 62 -10.15 6.58 10.08
N HIS A 63 -9.12 5.96 10.63
CA HIS A 63 -8.90 5.74 12.05
C HIS A 63 -7.72 6.58 12.52
N LYS A 64 -7.82 7.16 13.72
CA LYS A 64 -6.73 7.93 14.33
C LYS A 64 -6.56 7.59 15.80
N PHE A 65 -5.35 7.27 16.19
CA PHE A 65 -4.91 7.22 17.58
C PHE A 65 -4.01 8.42 17.85
N ASN A 66 -4.48 9.35 18.68
CA ASN A 66 -3.70 10.49 19.12
C ASN A 66 -2.97 10.15 20.42
N ILE A 67 -1.64 10.25 20.42
CA ILE A 67 -0.75 9.84 21.50
C ILE A 67 -0.06 11.06 22.07
N LYS A 68 -0.14 11.25 23.40
CA LYS A 68 0.54 12.34 24.09
C LYS A 68 0.72 12.03 25.57
N ASP A 69 1.93 12.25 26.09
CA ASP A 69 2.27 12.08 27.51
C ASP A 69 1.84 10.71 28.07
N GLY A 70 2.04 9.64 27.29
CA GLY A 70 1.65 8.28 27.65
C GLY A 70 0.15 7.99 27.63
N LYS A 71 -0.69 8.94 27.19
CA LYS A 71 -2.13 8.79 27.00
C LYS A 71 -2.47 8.65 25.52
N VAL A 72 -3.56 7.94 25.25
CA VAL A 72 -4.05 7.72 23.88
C VAL A 72 -5.56 7.96 23.82
N THR A 73 -6.00 8.69 22.80
CA THR A 73 -7.41 8.78 22.40
C THR A 73 -7.59 8.20 21.01
N TYR A 74 -8.78 7.72 20.72
CA TYR A 74 -9.16 7.18 19.41
C TYR A 74 -10.29 8.00 18.78
N GLN A 75 -10.28 8.14 17.46
CA GLN A 75 -11.37 8.70 16.68
C GLN A 75 -11.42 8.02 15.32
N SER A 76 -12.60 7.94 14.71
CA SER A 76 -12.77 7.46 13.33
C SER A 76 -13.87 8.20 12.61
N ARG A 77 -13.73 8.34 11.29
CA ARG A 77 -14.73 8.97 10.44
C ARG A 77 -14.74 8.33 9.06
N PHE A 78 -15.92 8.09 8.51
CA PHE A 78 -16.08 7.72 7.11
C PHE A 78 -15.63 8.88 6.22
N LEU A 79 -14.97 8.53 5.12
CA LEU A 79 -14.56 9.52 4.15
C LEU A 79 -15.80 9.91 3.31
N GLU A 80 -16.18 11.19 3.35
CA GLU A 80 -17.38 11.71 2.67
C GLU A 80 -17.16 11.91 1.15
N THR A 81 -16.66 10.85 0.49
CA THR A 81 -16.44 10.74 -0.95
C THR A 81 -17.75 10.81 -1.73
N GLU A 82 -17.69 10.96 -3.06
CA GLU A 82 -18.85 10.78 -3.93
C GLU A 82 -19.41 9.37 -3.81
N ALA A 83 -18.55 8.34 -3.83
CA ALA A 83 -18.95 6.95 -3.63
C ALA A 83 -19.75 6.76 -2.33
N TYR A 84 -19.26 7.33 -1.21
CA TYR A 84 -19.95 7.27 0.08
C TYR A 84 -21.27 8.06 0.08
N ARG A 85 -21.24 9.34 -0.31
CA ARG A 85 -22.39 10.24 -0.22
C ARG A 85 -23.54 9.78 -1.11
N GLU A 86 -23.25 9.38 -2.35
CA GLU A 86 -24.27 8.90 -3.27
C GLU A 86 -24.84 7.55 -2.81
N ALA A 87 -24.00 6.65 -2.28
CA ALA A 87 -24.49 5.38 -1.74
C ALA A 87 -25.40 5.59 -0.52
N MET A 88 -24.99 6.41 0.45
CA MET A 88 -25.81 6.72 1.63
C MET A 88 -27.12 7.42 1.27
N LYS A 89 -27.09 8.35 0.32
CA LYS A 89 -28.28 9.06 -0.16
C LYS A 89 -29.25 8.14 -0.90
N ALA A 90 -28.75 7.26 -1.75
CA ALA A 90 -29.56 6.36 -2.56
C ALA A 90 -29.97 5.06 -1.85
N GLN A 91 -29.34 4.74 -0.71
CA GLN A 91 -29.50 3.47 0.02
C GLN A 91 -29.24 2.23 -0.88
N ARG A 92 -28.24 2.34 -1.76
CA ARG A 92 -27.75 1.30 -2.66
C ARG A 92 -26.35 1.66 -3.16
N ILE A 93 -25.64 0.72 -3.78
CA ILE A 93 -24.33 1.00 -4.39
C ILE A 93 -24.57 1.78 -5.70
N VAL A 94 -23.94 2.95 -5.83
CA VAL A 94 -24.15 3.86 -6.97
C VAL A 94 -22.95 3.89 -7.92
N LEU A 95 -21.73 3.83 -7.39
CA LEU A 95 -20.49 3.78 -8.15
C LEU A 95 -19.97 2.33 -8.15
N SER A 96 -19.49 1.87 -9.32
CA SER A 96 -18.83 0.57 -9.41
C SER A 96 -17.45 0.65 -8.75
N GLU A 97 -17.14 -0.35 -7.94
CA GLU A 97 -15.84 -0.55 -7.32
C GLU A 97 -15.08 -1.68 -8.04
N TYR A 98 -13.89 -2.04 -7.54
CA TYR A 98 -13.01 -3.02 -8.18
C TYR A 98 -13.69 -4.38 -8.41
N GLY A 99 -14.28 -4.98 -7.37
CA GLY A 99 -14.93 -6.28 -7.45
C GLY A 99 -16.47 -6.25 -7.41
N THR A 100 -17.08 -5.06 -7.39
CA THR A 100 -18.53 -4.88 -7.25
C THR A 100 -19.04 -3.87 -8.28
N MET A 101 -19.82 -4.36 -9.24
CA MET A 101 -20.49 -3.50 -10.22
C MET A 101 -21.72 -2.83 -9.62
N ALA A 102 -21.84 -1.51 -9.80
CA ALA A 102 -23.08 -0.79 -9.57
C ALA A 102 -23.98 -0.89 -10.80
N TYR A 103 -25.27 -1.11 -10.57
CA TYR A 103 -26.26 -1.14 -11.65
C TYR A 103 -26.97 0.21 -11.77
N PRO A 104 -27.33 0.63 -13.01
CA PRO A 104 -28.09 1.85 -13.22
C PRO A 104 -29.41 1.84 -12.44
N ASP A 105 -29.79 2.99 -11.90
CA ASP A 105 -31.03 3.15 -11.15
C ASP A 105 -32.24 2.61 -11.94
N PRO A 106 -33.03 1.66 -11.40
CA PRO A 106 -34.21 1.15 -12.09
C PRO A 106 -35.27 2.23 -12.32
N CYS A 107 -35.23 3.34 -11.57
CA CYS A 107 -36.12 4.49 -11.69
C CYS A 107 -35.58 5.60 -12.61
N LYS A 108 -34.34 5.50 -13.11
CA LYS A 108 -33.85 6.44 -14.14
C LYS A 108 -34.59 6.17 -15.47
N ASN A 109 -35.17 7.22 -16.04
CA ASN A 109 -35.84 7.16 -17.36
C ASN A 109 -34.92 6.50 -18.40
N ILE A 110 -35.50 5.75 -19.36
CA ILE A 110 -34.79 5.01 -20.42
C ILE A 110 -33.68 5.85 -21.09
N PHE A 111 -33.93 7.15 -21.26
CA PHE A 111 -32.97 8.11 -21.82
C PHE A 111 -31.70 8.31 -20.95
N ALA A 112 -31.84 8.43 -19.63
CA ALA A 112 -30.70 8.57 -18.72
C ALA A 112 -29.91 7.25 -18.60
N ARG A 113 -30.59 6.10 -18.69
CA ARG A 113 -29.95 4.78 -18.79
C ARG A 113 -29.16 4.64 -20.10
N PHE A 114 -29.73 5.11 -21.22
CA PHE A 114 -29.08 5.13 -22.52
C PHE A 114 -27.82 6.01 -22.48
N PHE A 115 -27.91 7.26 -22.00
CA PHE A 115 -26.77 8.18 -21.89
C PHE A 115 -25.62 7.68 -20.99
N SER A 116 -25.91 6.94 -19.91
CA SER A 116 -24.86 6.35 -19.06
C SER A 116 -24.02 5.25 -19.74
N TYR A 117 -24.46 4.72 -20.89
CA TYR A 117 -23.65 3.81 -21.72
C TYR A 117 -22.67 4.56 -22.64
N PHE A 118 -22.87 5.85 -22.93
CA PHE A 118 -22.07 6.61 -23.90
C PHE A 118 -20.88 7.35 -23.30
N PHE A 119 -20.86 7.54 -21.98
CA PHE A 119 -19.73 8.13 -21.27
C PHE A 119 -19.03 7.04 -20.45
N PRO A 120 -17.69 6.91 -20.53
CA PRO A 120 -16.96 6.03 -19.64
C PRO A 120 -17.25 6.42 -18.17
N PRO A 121 -17.39 5.45 -17.25
CA PRO A 121 -17.45 5.74 -15.83
C PRO A 121 -16.29 6.65 -15.42
N ASP A 122 -16.57 7.66 -14.61
CA ASP A 122 -15.52 8.17 -13.73
C ASP A 122 -15.07 7.03 -12.81
N MET A 123 -13.75 6.95 -12.56
CA MET A 123 -13.22 5.98 -11.61
C MET A 123 -13.73 6.31 -10.19
N SER A 124 -13.81 5.28 -9.35
CA SER A 124 -14.20 5.46 -7.96
C SER A 124 -13.22 6.40 -7.23
N ASP A 125 -13.77 7.21 -6.33
CA ASP A 125 -13.04 8.03 -5.37
C ASP A 125 -13.09 7.41 -3.96
N ASN A 126 -13.43 6.13 -3.83
CA ASN A 126 -13.36 5.39 -2.57
C ASN A 126 -11.90 5.21 -2.15
N ASP A 127 -11.33 6.24 -1.51
CA ASP A 127 -9.92 6.37 -1.14
C ASP A 127 -9.57 5.59 0.14
N LEU A 128 -9.68 4.26 0.09
CA LEU A 128 -9.57 3.39 1.27
C LEU A 128 -8.16 2.82 1.56
N VAL A 129 -7.19 3.01 0.67
CA VAL A 129 -5.95 2.20 0.70
C VAL A 129 -4.90 2.79 1.63
N ASN A 130 -4.57 4.07 1.47
CA ASN A 130 -3.52 4.71 2.26
C ASN A 130 -3.88 6.16 2.63
N THR A 131 -3.19 6.69 3.64
CA THR A 131 -3.25 8.11 3.99
C THR A 131 -1.87 8.62 4.41
N PHE A 132 -1.46 9.74 3.82
CA PHE A 132 -0.14 10.32 4.03
C PHE A 132 -0.14 11.85 3.88
N PRO A 133 0.82 12.53 4.52
CA PRO A 133 1.06 13.96 4.30
C PRO A 133 1.87 14.20 3.03
N MET A 134 1.62 15.32 2.35
CA MET A 134 2.49 15.78 1.26
C MET A 134 2.51 17.32 1.25
N SER A 135 3.65 17.90 1.62
CA SER A 135 3.68 19.28 2.17
C SER A 135 2.61 19.42 3.27
N ASP A 136 2.14 20.61 3.59
CA ASP A 136 1.05 20.85 4.56
C ASP A 136 -0.32 20.25 4.21
N GLU A 137 -0.35 19.52 3.10
CA GLU A 137 -1.34 18.60 2.54
C GLU A 137 -1.60 17.35 3.39
N PHE A 138 -2.84 16.87 3.54
CA PHE A 138 -3.07 15.49 3.95
C PHE A 138 -4.07 14.81 3.01
N PHE A 139 -3.70 13.62 2.52
CA PHE A 139 -4.45 12.93 1.49
C PHE A 139 -4.84 11.52 1.94
N CYS A 140 -6.03 11.08 1.56
CA CYS A 140 -6.43 9.69 1.49
C CYS A 140 -6.46 9.30 0.02
N VAL A 141 -5.99 8.10 -0.30
CA VAL A 141 -5.84 7.64 -1.69
C VAL A 141 -6.24 6.18 -1.87
N ASN A 142 -6.70 5.86 -3.07
CA ASN A 142 -6.72 4.51 -3.67
C ASN A 142 -5.76 4.47 -4.88
N GLU A 143 -5.94 3.52 -5.80
CA GLU A 143 -5.17 3.38 -7.04
C GLU A 143 -5.87 3.99 -8.26
N THR A 144 -6.42 5.19 -8.09
CA THR A 144 -7.09 5.95 -9.16
C THR A 144 -6.47 7.34 -9.31
N TYR A 145 -6.96 8.14 -10.26
CA TYR A 145 -6.56 9.54 -10.40
C TYR A 145 -7.30 10.49 -9.44
N ARG A 146 -8.26 9.99 -8.65
CA ARG A 146 -9.06 10.79 -7.72
C ARG A 146 -8.50 10.59 -6.32
N TRP A 147 -8.09 11.68 -5.67
CA TRP A 147 -7.60 11.67 -4.28
C TRP A 147 -8.48 12.55 -3.40
N THR A 148 -8.49 12.31 -2.11
CA THR A 148 -9.31 13.06 -1.16
C THR A 148 -8.45 13.78 -0.13
N LYS A 149 -8.65 15.10 0.02
CA LYS A 149 -8.05 15.90 1.09
C LYS A 149 -8.77 15.63 2.42
N LEU A 150 -7.99 15.50 3.49
CA LEU A 150 -8.46 15.23 4.84
C LEU A 150 -7.91 16.28 5.82
N ASP A 151 -8.69 16.72 6.79
CA ASP A 151 -8.13 17.42 7.97
C ASP A 151 -7.56 16.38 8.94
N PRO A 152 -6.25 16.30 9.17
CA PRO A 152 -5.66 15.28 10.04
C PRO A 152 -6.01 15.48 11.53
N ARG A 153 -6.57 16.63 11.91
CA ARG A 153 -6.97 16.93 13.29
C ARG A 153 -8.34 16.33 13.58
N THR A 154 -9.31 16.57 12.70
CA THR A 154 -10.73 16.23 12.92
C THR A 154 -11.21 15.03 12.09
N LEU A 155 -10.44 14.60 11.08
CA LEU A 155 -10.80 13.63 10.04
C LEU A 155 -11.89 14.10 9.09
N ASP A 156 -12.14 15.41 9.00
CA ASP A 156 -13.12 15.96 8.06
C ASP A 156 -12.63 15.80 6.63
N THR A 157 -13.50 15.35 5.74
CA THR A 157 -13.24 15.37 4.31
C THR A 157 -13.30 16.80 3.80
N LEU A 158 -12.15 17.32 3.34
CA LEU A 158 -12.02 18.70 2.88
C LEU A 158 -12.40 18.87 1.40
N GLY A 159 -12.26 17.81 0.60
CA GLY A 159 -12.66 17.80 -0.80
C GLY A 159 -11.92 16.78 -1.63
N GLN A 160 -12.43 16.52 -2.83
CA GLN A 160 -11.83 15.60 -3.79
C GLN A 160 -10.98 16.38 -4.81
N ILE A 161 -9.93 15.72 -5.27
CA ILE A 161 -8.98 16.19 -6.27
C ILE A 161 -9.04 15.26 -7.46
N ASP A 162 -8.96 15.86 -8.64
CA ASP A 162 -8.77 15.14 -9.90
C ASP A 162 -7.33 15.42 -10.39
N LEU A 163 -6.47 14.42 -10.29
CA LEU A 163 -5.05 14.54 -10.66
C LEU A 163 -4.84 14.75 -12.15
N THR A 164 -5.80 14.39 -13.00
CA THR A 164 -5.69 14.59 -14.46
C THR A 164 -5.63 16.07 -14.86
N LYS A 165 -6.03 16.97 -13.96
CA LYS A 165 -5.92 18.42 -14.12
C LYS A 165 -4.50 18.95 -13.92
N TYR A 166 -3.65 18.17 -13.26
CA TYR A 166 -2.29 18.57 -12.87
C TYR A 166 -1.24 17.77 -13.64
N ILE A 167 -1.51 16.49 -13.91
CA ILE A 167 -0.53 15.57 -14.47
C ILE A 167 -1.20 14.55 -15.41
N ALA A 168 -0.54 14.21 -16.51
CA ALA A 168 -1.08 13.35 -17.57
C ALA A 168 -1.00 11.85 -17.22
N VAL A 169 -1.67 11.42 -16.16
CA VAL A 169 -1.77 10.03 -15.73
C VAL A 169 -3.23 9.63 -15.47
N ASN A 170 -3.55 8.37 -15.67
CA ASN A 170 -4.87 7.77 -15.49
C ASN A 170 -5.05 7.08 -14.14
N ALA A 171 -3.97 6.69 -13.47
CA ALA A 171 -3.96 6.09 -12.15
C ALA A 171 -2.57 6.28 -11.53
N LEU A 172 -2.49 6.33 -10.20
CA LEU A 172 -1.22 6.28 -9.46
C LEU A 172 -1.34 5.25 -8.35
N THR A 173 -0.21 4.76 -7.85
CA THR A 173 -0.25 3.85 -6.69
C THR A 173 -0.61 4.60 -5.41
N ALA A 174 -1.03 3.83 -4.40
CA ALA A 174 -1.21 4.32 -3.03
C ALA A 174 0.11 4.32 -2.21
N HIS A 175 1.25 4.07 -2.85
CA HIS A 175 2.55 3.84 -2.23
C HIS A 175 3.62 4.80 -2.79
N PRO A 176 3.47 6.11 -2.57
CA PRO A 176 4.49 7.06 -2.96
C PRO A 176 5.75 6.90 -2.09
N HIS A 177 6.89 7.23 -2.67
CA HIS A 177 8.13 7.44 -1.94
C HIS A 177 8.29 8.90 -1.50
N HIS A 178 8.82 9.10 -0.29
CA HIS A 178 9.07 10.41 0.30
C HIS A 178 10.56 10.64 0.51
N GLU A 179 11.04 11.82 0.17
CA GLU A 179 12.39 12.29 0.48
C GLU A 179 12.39 13.21 1.72
N PRO A 180 13.51 13.32 2.45
CA PRO A 180 13.62 14.19 3.63
C PRO A 180 13.40 15.68 3.35
N ASP A 181 13.51 16.12 2.10
CA ASP A 181 13.25 17.50 1.70
C ASP A 181 11.75 17.79 1.44
N GLY A 182 10.90 16.77 1.52
CA GLY A 182 9.47 16.84 1.25
C GLY A 182 9.09 16.54 -0.20
N THR A 183 10.05 16.23 -1.08
CA THR A 183 9.77 15.72 -2.43
C THR A 183 9.07 14.37 -2.34
N VAL A 184 8.03 14.20 -3.15
CA VAL A 184 7.29 12.94 -3.24
C VAL A 184 7.42 12.38 -4.65
N TYR A 185 7.78 11.10 -4.76
CA TYR A 185 7.77 10.36 -6.01
C TYR A 185 6.64 9.34 -5.98
N ASN A 186 5.88 9.22 -7.05
CA ASN A 186 4.87 8.18 -7.20
C ASN A 186 4.96 7.57 -8.60
N MET A 187 4.34 6.41 -8.79
CA MET A 187 4.27 5.74 -10.08
C MET A 187 2.82 5.73 -10.57
N GLY A 188 2.61 6.05 -11.85
CA GLY A 188 1.27 6.11 -12.43
C GLY A 188 1.21 5.75 -13.90
N SER A 189 0.08 5.21 -14.35
CA SER A 189 -0.09 4.72 -15.72
C SER A 189 -0.71 5.78 -16.61
N SER A 190 -0.30 5.85 -17.87
CA SER A 190 -1.00 6.62 -18.91
C SER A 190 -1.37 5.70 -20.09
N TYR A 191 -2.53 5.94 -20.67
CA TYR A 191 -3.06 5.17 -21.80
C TYR A 191 -3.39 6.10 -22.95
N SER A 192 -2.71 5.93 -24.08
CA SER A 192 -3.00 6.72 -25.28
C SER A 192 -3.03 5.85 -26.54
N TYR A 193 -3.83 6.27 -27.52
CA TYR A 193 -3.90 5.60 -28.82
C TYR A 193 -2.56 5.65 -29.58
N ARG A 194 -1.76 6.71 -29.38
CA ARG A 194 -0.50 6.91 -30.11
C ARG A 194 0.67 6.19 -29.48
N GLU A 195 0.79 6.24 -28.16
CA GLU A 195 1.96 5.76 -27.42
C GLU A 195 1.70 4.43 -26.70
N GLY A 196 0.45 3.94 -26.72
CA GLY A 196 0.04 2.73 -26.01
C GLY A 196 -0.04 2.96 -24.51
N CYS A 197 0.17 1.87 -23.77
CA CYS A 197 0.29 1.89 -22.31
C CYS A 197 1.70 2.31 -21.89
N GLN A 198 1.79 3.24 -20.95
CA GLN A 198 3.05 3.68 -20.36
C GLN A 198 2.92 3.71 -18.83
N TYR A 199 4.07 3.57 -18.17
CA TYR A 199 4.21 3.76 -16.74
C TYR A 199 5.12 4.95 -16.46
N ASN A 200 4.67 5.88 -15.64
CA ASN A 200 5.30 7.17 -15.45
C ASN A 200 5.80 7.28 -14.01
N ILE A 201 7.03 7.74 -13.83
CA ILE A 201 7.47 8.22 -12.52
C ILE A 201 7.06 9.69 -12.43
N VAL A 202 6.20 9.99 -11.46
CA VAL A 202 5.68 11.33 -11.17
C VAL A 202 6.43 11.87 -9.97
N ARG A 203 6.85 13.13 -10.05
CA ARG A 203 7.49 13.89 -8.99
C ARG A 203 6.58 15.03 -8.56
N PHE A 204 6.41 15.21 -7.25
CA PHE A 204 5.74 16.34 -6.63
C PHE A 204 6.75 17.09 -5.76
N ASP A 205 7.06 18.34 -6.13
CA ASP A 205 7.96 19.19 -5.35
C ASP A 205 7.21 19.94 -4.24
N PRO A 206 7.78 20.03 -3.02
CA PRO A 206 7.15 20.70 -1.90
C PRO A 206 6.87 22.17 -2.20
N VAL A 207 5.75 22.68 -1.68
CA VAL A 207 5.31 24.07 -1.89
C VAL A 207 5.58 24.93 -0.67
N ASP A 208 6.31 26.03 -0.88
CA ASP A 208 6.47 27.09 0.11
C ASP A 208 5.33 28.11 -0.04
N ARG A 209 4.24 27.92 0.71
CA ARG A 209 3.07 28.81 0.68
C ARG A 209 3.38 30.26 1.07
N LYS A 210 4.48 30.53 1.78
CA LYS A 210 4.90 31.91 2.07
C LYS A 210 5.33 32.65 0.80
N LYS A 211 5.81 31.92 -0.21
CA LYS A 211 6.22 32.46 -1.51
C LYS A 211 5.12 32.36 -2.55
N CYS A 212 4.45 31.21 -2.64
CA CYS A 212 3.46 30.94 -3.70
C CYS A 212 2.05 31.46 -3.37
N GLY A 213 1.79 31.87 -2.12
CA GLY A 213 0.49 32.28 -1.64
C GLY A 213 -0.28 31.15 -0.95
N PRO A 214 -1.36 31.47 -0.22
CA PRO A 214 -2.07 30.53 0.64
C PRO A 214 -2.82 29.44 -0.13
N GLU A 215 -3.21 29.70 -1.39
CA GLU A 215 -3.97 28.75 -2.21
C GLU A 215 -3.10 27.74 -2.98
N ALA A 216 -1.78 27.94 -3.01
CA ALA A 216 -0.86 27.09 -3.75
C ALA A 216 -0.92 25.65 -3.23
N THR A 217 -1.02 24.69 -4.14
CA THR A 217 -1.07 23.25 -3.80
C THR A 217 0.15 22.55 -4.35
N VAL A 218 0.64 21.56 -3.60
CA VAL A 218 1.77 20.70 -4.00
C VAL A 218 1.58 20.03 -5.36
N LEU A 219 0.33 19.87 -5.78
CA LEU A 219 -0.04 19.27 -7.06
C LEU A 219 0.29 20.15 -8.27
N GLU A 220 0.39 21.48 -8.12
CA GLU A 220 0.74 22.39 -9.22
C GLU A 220 2.18 22.18 -9.73
N ASN A 221 3.04 21.59 -8.89
CA ASN A 221 4.42 21.27 -9.22
C ASN A 221 4.62 19.83 -9.71
N ALA A 222 3.54 19.10 -9.98
CA ALA A 222 3.63 17.72 -10.46
C ALA A 222 4.32 17.67 -11.83
N SER A 223 5.28 16.76 -12.00
CA SER A 223 6.00 16.55 -13.26
C SER A 223 6.26 15.07 -13.54
N ILE A 224 6.32 14.69 -14.82
CA ILE A 224 6.77 13.35 -15.23
C ILE A 224 8.29 13.37 -15.33
N VAL A 225 8.95 12.54 -14.53
CA VAL A 225 10.42 12.35 -14.56
C VAL A 225 10.81 11.46 -15.74
N CYS A 226 10.06 10.37 -15.94
CA CYS A 226 10.27 9.45 -17.06
C CYS A 226 8.98 8.70 -17.40
N SER A 227 8.91 8.19 -18.63
CA SER A 227 7.85 7.30 -19.10
C SER A 227 8.47 6.00 -19.61
N ILE A 228 8.04 4.89 -19.04
CA ILE A 228 8.45 3.53 -19.37
C ILE A 228 7.38 2.91 -20.28
N PRO A 229 7.69 2.53 -21.52
CA PRO A 229 6.72 1.86 -22.38
C PRO A 229 6.40 0.45 -21.86
N ALA A 230 5.11 0.10 -21.86
CA ALA A 230 4.69 -1.25 -21.52
C ALA A 230 5.20 -2.28 -22.54
N SER A 231 5.41 -3.52 -22.07
CA SER A 231 5.73 -4.65 -22.95
C SER A 231 4.64 -4.90 -24.00
N PHE A 232 3.39 -4.60 -23.66
CA PHE A 232 2.23 -4.74 -24.54
C PHE A 232 1.49 -3.42 -24.65
N SER A 233 1.32 -2.92 -25.88
CA SER A 233 0.77 -1.57 -26.12
C SER A 233 -0.68 -1.39 -25.66
N LEU A 234 -1.46 -2.48 -25.58
CA LEU A 234 -2.88 -2.48 -25.19
C LEU A 234 -3.16 -3.15 -23.84
N SER A 235 -2.12 -3.60 -23.15
CA SER A 235 -2.24 -4.28 -21.86
C SER A 235 -1.18 -3.78 -20.90
N ALA A 236 -1.61 -3.16 -19.81
CA ALA A 236 -0.71 -2.62 -18.79
C ALA A 236 -0.55 -3.63 -17.65
N SER A 237 0.69 -3.86 -17.20
CA SER A 237 0.95 -4.63 -15.98
C SER A 237 0.33 -3.91 -14.78
N TYR A 238 -0.28 -4.68 -13.89
CA TYR A 238 -0.64 -4.22 -12.56
C TYR A 238 0.61 -4.10 -11.70
N TYR A 239 0.76 -2.96 -11.02
CA TYR A 239 1.81 -2.74 -10.04
C TYR A 239 1.22 -1.92 -8.89
N HIS A 240 1.65 -2.25 -7.68
CA HIS A 240 1.14 -1.65 -6.45
C HIS A 240 2.17 -0.75 -5.77
N SER A 241 3.46 -1.01 -6.01
CA SER A 241 4.58 -0.21 -5.50
C SER A 241 5.77 -0.30 -6.45
N PHE A 242 6.80 0.52 -6.21
CA PHE A 242 8.05 0.53 -6.96
C PHE A 242 9.23 0.71 -6.01
N GLY A 243 10.45 0.45 -6.47
CA GLY A 243 11.68 0.66 -5.70
C GLY A 243 12.33 2.01 -6.00
N MET A 244 12.95 2.62 -4.99
CA MET A 244 13.71 3.86 -5.14
C MET A 244 14.99 3.81 -4.31
N THR A 245 16.14 4.06 -4.95
CA THR A 245 17.45 4.26 -4.31
C THR A 245 17.87 5.72 -4.40
N GLN A 246 19.06 6.07 -3.95
CA GLN A 246 19.63 7.41 -4.16
C GLN A 246 19.71 7.79 -5.65
N ASN A 247 20.08 6.85 -6.53
CA ASN A 247 20.36 7.15 -7.94
C ASN A 247 19.40 6.48 -8.94
N TYR A 248 18.55 5.53 -8.51
CA TYR A 248 17.71 4.75 -9.42
C TYR A 248 16.26 4.60 -8.93
N PHE A 249 15.34 4.52 -9.88
CA PHE A 249 14.03 3.90 -9.70
C PHE A 249 14.07 2.49 -10.26
N VAL A 250 13.36 1.56 -9.63
CA VAL A 250 13.19 0.20 -10.14
C VAL A 250 11.71 -0.15 -10.21
N PHE A 251 11.24 -0.42 -11.42
CA PHE A 251 9.87 -0.87 -11.70
C PHE A 251 9.87 -2.37 -12.00
N ILE A 252 8.86 -3.08 -11.49
CA ILE A 252 8.63 -4.50 -11.78
C ILE A 252 7.42 -4.61 -12.70
N GLU A 253 7.65 -4.94 -13.97
CA GLU A 253 6.57 -5.33 -14.86
C GLU A 253 6.26 -6.82 -14.63
N GLN A 254 5.25 -7.07 -13.81
CA GLN A 254 4.81 -8.41 -13.41
C GLN A 254 3.64 -8.91 -14.29
N PRO A 255 3.46 -10.22 -14.47
CA PRO A 255 2.59 -10.75 -15.51
C PRO A 255 1.10 -10.84 -15.12
N LEU A 256 0.61 -9.87 -14.34
CA LEU A 256 -0.82 -9.61 -14.15
C LEU A 256 -1.20 -8.41 -15.02
N TYR A 257 -1.72 -8.66 -16.22
CA TYR A 257 -1.99 -7.61 -17.21
C TYR A 257 -3.45 -7.19 -17.22
N MET A 258 -3.66 -5.88 -17.22
CA MET A 258 -4.94 -5.20 -17.37
C MET A 258 -5.21 -4.92 -18.85
N ASN A 259 -6.25 -5.53 -19.41
CA ASN A 259 -6.63 -5.39 -20.81
C ASN A 259 -7.43 -4.09 -21.04
N ILE A 260 -6.78 -3.05 -21.59
CA ILE A 260 -7.37 -1.71 -21.73
C ILE A 260 -8.60 -1.71 -22.66
N PRO A 261 -8.59 -2.36 -23.85
CA PRO A 261 -9.80 -2.49 -24.66
C PRO A 261 -10.98 -3.15 -23.93
N LYS A 262 -10.73 -4.19 -23.13
CA LYS A 262 -11.76 -4.87 -22.37
C LYS A 262 -12.37 -3.97 -21.29
N ILE A 263 -11.54 -3.17 -20.60
CA ILE A 263 -12.02 -2.16 -19.63
C ILE A 263 -12.93 -1.13 -20.29
N LEU A 264 -12.54 -0.59 -21.44
CA LEU A 264 -13.35 0.40 -22.16
C LEU A 264 -14.71 -0.16 -22.59
N LEU A 265 -14.80 -1.48 -22.82
CA LEU A 265 -16.03 -2.18 -23.18
C LEU A 265 -16.75 -2.83 -21.99
N ALA A 266 -16.22 -2.74 -20.77
CA ALA A 266 -16.68 -3.53 -19.62
C ALA A 266 -18.16 -3.28 -19.29
N ARG A 267 -18.61 -2.02 -19.33
CA ARG A 267 -20.04 -1.67 -19.13
C ARG A 267 -20.97 -2.21 -20.23
N ILE A 268 -20.49 -2.29 -21.46
CA ILE A 268 -21.27 -2.81 -22.61
C ILE A 268 -21.36 -4.33 -22.52
N GLN A 269 -20.28 -4.97 -22.05
CA GLN A 269 -20.16 -6.42 -21.92
C GLN A 269 -20.69 -6.96 -20.58
N ASP A 270 -21.12 -6.08 -19.67
CA ASP A 270 -21.58 -6.41 -18.31
C ASP A 270 -20.57 -7.25 -17.52
N VAL A 271 -19.28 -6.88 -17.60
CA VAL A 271 -18.17 -7.53 -16.88
C VAL A 271 -17.54 -6.59 -15.84
N GLY A 272 -17.08 -7.17 -14.72
CA GLY A 272 -16.40 -6.42 -13.66
C GLY A 272 -14.96 -6.05 -13.99
N VAL A 273 -14.40 -5.07 -13.26
CA VAL A 273 -12.99 -4.64 -13.44
C VAL A 273 -12.02 -5.80 -13.18
N THR A 274 -12.28 -6.64 -12.17
CA THR A 274 -11.52 -7.86 -11.88
C THR A 274 -11.41 -8.83 -13.05
N GLU A 275 -12.42 -8.89 -13.92
CA GLU A 275 -12.41 -9.77 -15.09
C GLU A 275 -11.52 -9.24 -16.22
N CYS A 276 -11.04 -8.00 -16.11
CA CYS A 276 -10.17 -7.37 -17.10
C CYS A 276 -8.68 -7.61 -16.82
N PHE A 277 -8.35 -8.40 -15.78
CA PHE A 277 -6.98 -8.77 -15.42
C PHE A 277 -6.71 -10.24 -15.77
N ASP A 278 -5.62 -10.46 -16.50
CA ASP A 278 -5.19 -11.78 -16.94
C ASP A 278 -3.76 -12.06 -16.41
N TRP A 279 -3.58 -13.22 -15.78
CA TRP A 279 -2.27 -13.68 -15.30
C TRP A 279 -1.60 -14.60 -16.32
N HIS A 280 -0.32 -14.36 -16.58
CA HIS A 280 0.47 -15.05 -17.60
C HIS A 280 1.74 -15.67 -17.02
N THR A 281 1.65 -16.90 -16.50
CA THR A 281 2.79 -17.62 -15.89
C THR A 281 3.98 -17.80 -16.85
N GLU A 282 3.74 -17.84 -18.16
CA GLU A 282 4.76 -17.98 -19.19
C GLU A 282 5.59 -16.70 -19.44
N ILE A 283 5.11 -15.54 -18.95
CA ILE A 283 5.79 -14.25 -19.12
C ILE A 283 6.64 -13.98 -17.87
N PRO A 284 7.96 -13.75 -18.01
CA PRO A 284 8.82 -13.45 -16.88
C PRO A 284 8.49 -12.08 -16.27
N CYS A 285 8.80 -11.92 -14.98
CA CYS A 285 8.86 -10.59 -14.38
C CYS A 285 10.06 -9.83 -14.95
N ARG A 286 9.85 -8.58 -15.38
CA ARG A 286 10.90 -7.73 -15.92
C ARG A 286 11.20 -6.57 -14.98
N PHE A 287 12.44 -6.46 -14.52
CA PHE A 287 12.89 -5.28 -13.77
C PHE A 287 13.38 -4.20 -14.72
N VAL A 288 12.76 -3.03 -14.65
CA VAL A 288 13.15 -1.84 -15.40
C VAL A 288 13.86 -0.88 -14.47
N VAL A 289 15.12 -0.57 -14.78
CA VAL A 289 15.96 0.33 -14.00
C VAL A 289 16.02 1.68 -14.70
N VAL A 290 15.67 2.74 -13.98
CA VAL A 290 15.68 4.12 -14.48
C VAL A 290 16.63 4.94 -13.62
N ARG A 291 17.52 5.73 -14.23
CA ARG A 291 18.38 6.68 -13.51
C ARG A 291 17.56 7.90 -13.08
N ARG A 292 17.67 8.27 -11.80
CA ARG A 292 16.90 9.36 -11.20
C ARG A 292 17.27 10.74 -11.72
N GLU A 293 18.55 10.95 -12.05
CA GLU A 293 19.10 12.26 -12.42
C GLU A 293 18.42 12.83 -13.68
N ASP A 294 18.19 11.99 -14.68
CA ASP A 294 17.72 12.42 -16.01
C ASP A 294 16.57 11.56 -16.56
N GLY A 295 16.10 10.56 -15.81
CA GLY A 295 15.00 9.70 -16.23
C GLY A 295 15.39 8.69 -17.31
N GLU A 296 16.68 8.47 -17.58
CA GLU A 296 17.12 7.50 -18.58
C GLU A 296 16.79 6.06 -18.13
N ILE A 297 16.16 5.28 -19.01
CA ILE A 297 15.99 3.84 -18.81
C ILE A 297 17.35 3.16 -19.03
N VAL A 298 18.03 2.82 -17.93
CA VAL A 298 19.38 2.24 -17.93
C VAL A 298 19.37 0.78 -18.35
N SER A 299 18.34 0.03 -17.95
CA SER A 299 18.22 -1.38 -18.31
C SER A 299 16.78 -1.88 -18.25
N THR A 300 16.45 -2.75 -19.19
CA THR A 300 15.21 -3.57 -19.24
C THR A 300 15.53 -5.06 -19.33
N LYS A 301 16.79 -5.43 -19.08
CA LYS A 301 17.35 -6.74 -19.40
C LYS A 301 17.32 -7.73 -18.23
N TYR A 302 16.90 -7.30 -17.05
CA TYR A 302 16.80 -8.16 -15.89
C TYR A 302 15.44 -8.87 -15.90
N LEU A 303 15.47 -10.20 -15.98
CA LEU A 303 14.29 -11.06 -16.05
C LEU A 303 14.31 -12.06 -14.90
N ALA A 304 13.20 -12.23 -14.20
CA ALA A 304 13.02 -13.31 -13.22
C ALA A 304 11.86 -14.22 -13.66
N ASP A 305 11.80 -15.41 -13.07
CA ASP A 305 10.60 -16.25 -13.16
C ASP A 305 9.36 -15.45 -12.73
N SER A 306 8.19 -15.81 -13.27
CA SER A 306 6.94 -15.12 -12.94
C SER A 306 6.66 -15.16 -11.44
N PHE A 307 6.38 -14.01 -10.84
CA PHE A 307 5.90 -13.87 -9.46
C PHE A 307 4.98 -12.66 -9.36
N PHE A 308 4.19 -12.60 -8.30
CA PHE A 308 3.33 -11.45 -8.02
C PHE A 308 3.80 -10.74 -6.76
N SER A 309 3.78 -9.42 -6.73
CA SER A 309 4.17 -8.62 -5.56
C SER A 309 3.27 -7.41 -5.42
N PHE A 310 2.75 -7.20 -4.21
CA PHE A 310 2.15 -5.93 -3.81
C PHE A 310 3.23 -4.96 -3.35
N HIS A 311 4.05 -5.36 -2.36
CA HIS A 311 4.91 -4.43 -1.63
C HIS A 311 6.40 -4.69 -1.84
N HIS A 312 7.12 -3.62 -2.19
CA HIS A 312 8.55 -3.52 -1.98
C HIS A 312 8.82 -3.33 -0.48
N ILE A 313 9.87 -3.98 0.03
CA ILE A 313 10.34 -3.79 1.42
C ILE A 313 11.33 -2.62 1.46
N ASN A 314 12.40 -2.71 0.67
CA ASN A 314 13.36 -1.65 0.45
C ASN A 314 14.12 -1.92 -0.86
N THR A 315 14.79 -0.90 -1.39
CA THR A 315 15.67 -1.01 -2.55
C THR A 315 16.89 -0.14 -2.32
N TYR A 316 18.10 -0.64 -2.53
CA TYR A 316 19.33 0.13 -2.28
C TYR A 316 20.47 -0.24 -3.22
N GLU A 317 21.50 0.60 -3.22
CA GLU A 317 22.73 0.38 -3.99
C GLU A 317 23.85 -0.14 -3.07
N GLU A 318 24.58 -1.16 -3.53
CA GLU A 318 25.78 -1.66 -2.85
C GLU A 318 26.74 -2.29 -3.85
N ASP A 319 28.01 -1.87 -3.81
CA ASP A 319 29.11 -2.42 -4.63
C ASP A 319 28.76 -2.66 -6.11
N GLY A 320 28.11 -1.67 -6.75
CA GLY A 320 27.72 -1.74 -8.18
C GLY A 320 26.50 -2.62 -8.46
N HIS A 321 25.70 -2.94 -7.45
CA HIS A 321 24.45 -3.69 -7.58
C HIS A 321 23.28 -2.89 -7.01
N LEU A 322 22.10 -3.11 -7.56
CA LEU A 322 20.82 -2.77 -6.91
C LEU A 322 20.34 -4.00 -6.14
N VAL A 323 20.04 -3.85 -4.86
CA VAL A 323 19.47 -4.89 -4.01
C VAL A 323 18.01 -4.56 -3.76
N LEU A 324 17.12 -5.50 -4.09
CA LEU A 324 15.67 -5.37 -3.97
C LEU A 324 15.13 -6.42 -3.02
N ASP A 325 14.51 -5.99 -1.94
CA ASP A 325 13.79 -6.87 -1.03
C ASP A 325 12.28 -6.70 -1.24
N LEU A 326 11.57 -7.82 -1.47
CA LEU A 326 10.18 -7.84 -1.93
C LEU A 326 9.32 -8.84 -1.15
N CYS A 327 8.02 -8.57 -1.02
CA CYS A 327 7.02 -9.54 -0.56
C CYS A 327 6.38 -10.22 -1.80
N CYS A 328 6.79 -11.45 -2.10
CA CYS A 328 6.42 -12.13 -3.35
C CYS A 328 5.49 -13.32 -3.14
N PHE A 329 4.41 -13.37 -3.89
CA PHE A 329 3.61 -14.56 -4.13
C PHE A 329 4.12 -15.31 -5.38
N GLU A 330 3.93 -16.62 -5.43
CA GLU A 330 4.25 -17.40 -6.63
C GLU A 330 3.42 -16.96 -7.86
N ASP A 331 2.20 -16.51 -7.63
CA ASP A 331 1.27 -16.07 -8.67
C ASP A 331 0.23 -15.07 -8.12
N ALA A 332 -0.61 -14.52 -9.01
CA ALA A 332 -1.63 -13.54 -8.63
C ALA A 332 -2.93 -14.15 -8.06
N ARG A 333 -2.97 -15.43 -7.62
CA ARG A 333 -4.19 -16.03 -7.05
C ARG A 333 -4.71 -15.28 -5.83
N ILE A 334 -3.82 -14.63 -5.07
CA ILE A 334 -4.20 -13.81 -3.91
C ILE A 334 -5.29 -12.79 -4.29
N VAL A 335 -5.17 -12.13 -5.45
CA VAL A 335 -6.15 -11.14 -5.93
C VAL A 335 -7.56 -11.73 -6.04
N LYS A 336 -7.70 -13.01 -6.43
CA LYS A 336 -9.03 -13.66 -6.52
C LYS A 336 -9.56 -14.12 -5.16
N LEU A 337 -8.69 -14.30 -4.16
CA LEU A 337 -9.08 -14.79 -2.84
C LEU A 337 -9.45 -13.68 -1.86
N LEU A 338 -9.25 -12.41 -2.22
CA LEU A 338 -9.68 -11.24 -1.43
C LEU A 338 -11.17 -10.87 -1.61
N TYR A 339 -11.97 -11.71 -2.28
CA TYR A 339 -13.43 -11.59 -2.20
C TYR A 339 -13.94 -11.90 -0.79
N LEU A 340 -14.92 -11.13 -0.32
CA LEU A 340 -15.51 -11.29 1.01
C LEU A 340 -16.16 -12.66 1.22
N SER A 341 -16.56 -13.34 0.13
CA SER A 341 -17.06 -14.71 0.18
C SER A 341 -16.02 -15.73 0.62
N HIS A 342 -14.72 -15.46 0.40
CA HIS A 342 -13.60 -16.25 0.92
C HIS A 342 -13.17 -15.74 2.30
N LEU A 343 -12.99 -14.43 2.45
CA LEU A 343 -12.48 -13.80 3.67
C LEU A 343 -13.38 -14.01 4.91
N ARG A 344 -14.69 -14.17 4.70
CA ARG A 344 -15.65 -14.44 5.78
C ARG A 344 -15.80 -15.93 6.10
N ARG A 345 -14.90 -16.80 5.59
CA ARG A 345 -14.84 -18.24 5.91
C ARG A 345 -13.66 -18.50 6.86
N PRO A 346 -13.91 -18.65 8.17
CA PRO A 346 -12.83 -18.81 9.16
C PRO A 346 -12.01 -20.11 9.01
N ASP A 347 -12.52 -21.13 8.29
CA ASP A 347 -11.86 -22.44 8.16
C ASP A 347 -11.02 -22.60 6.86
N ASP A 348 -10.89 -21.56 6.02
CA ASP A 348 -10.31 -21.64 4.67
C ASP A 348 -8.87 -21.12 4.57
N GLU A 349 -8.11 -21.11 5.67
CA GLU A 349 -6.76 -20.54 5.72
C GLU A 349 -5.80 -21.17 4.69
N LYS A 350 -5.88 -22.49 4.48
CA LYS A 350 -4.98 -23.24 3.59
C LYS A 350 -5.13 -22.92 2.11
N SER A 351 -6.20 -22.22 1.73
CA SER A 351 -6.45 -21.89 0.33
C SER A 351 -5.70 -20.64 -0.13
N PHE A 352 -5.19 -19.81 0.79
CA PHE A 352 -4.47 -18.59 0.44
C PHE A 352 -2.99 -18.87 0.17
N PRO A 353 -2.41 -18.26 -0.88
CA PRO A 353 -0.97 -18.34 -1.11
C PRO A 353 -0.23 -17.54 -0.03
N GLU A 354 0.91 -18.07 0.43
CA GLU A 354 1.75 -17.42 1.41
C GLU A 354 2.86 -16.61 0.72
N PRO A 355 2.94 -15.29 0.93
CA PRO A 355 3.99 -14.46 0.36
C PRO A 355 5.34 -14.71 1.04
N GLN A 356 6.41 -14.73 0.26
CA GLN A 356 7.78 -14.95 0.70
C GLN A 356 8.60 -13.68 0.54
N CYS A 357 9.43 -13.36 1.54
CA CYS A 357 10.44 -12.32 1.39
C CYS A 357 11.56 -12.80 0.46
N ARG A 358 11.71 -12.14 -0.68
CA ARG A 358 12.72 -12.45 -1.71
C ARG A 358 13.66 -11.28 -1.90
N ARG A 359 14.95 -11.55 -1.94
CA ARG A 359 16.01 -10.59 -2.27
C ARG A 359 16.53 -10.85 -3.68
N TYR A 360 16.39 -9.87 -4.56
CA TYR A 360 17.02 -9.86 -5.89
C TYR A 360 18.22 -8.91 -5.89
N CYS A 361 19.24 -9.24 -6.68
CA CYS A 361 20.43 -8.40 -6.85
C CYS A 361 20.70 -8.17 -8.34
N LEU A 362 20.60 -6.91 -8.78
CA LEU A 362 20.73 -6.49 -10.17
C LEU A 362 22.09 -5.80 -10.37
N PRO A 363 23.05 -6.42 -11.06
CA PRO A 363 24.36 -5.83 -11.31
C PRO A 363 24.26 -4.68 -12.31
N LEU A 364 24.66 -3.46 -11.94
CA LEU A 364 24.55 -2.25 -12.76
C LEU A 364 25.54 -2.23 -13.94
N HIS A 365 26.65 -2.96 -13.81
CA HIS A 365 27.69 -3.06 -14.83
C HIS A 365 28.12 -4.51 -15.01
N LEU A 366 28.34 -4.91 -16.27
CA LEU A 366 28.92 -6.20 -16.62
C LEU A 366 30.42 -6.03 -16.89
N GLY A 367 31.24 -6.99 -16.43
CA GLY A 367 32.65 -7.07 -16.82
C GLY A 367 32.80 -7.36 -18.31
N GLN A 368 33.95 -7.00 -18.90
CA GLN A 368 34.23 -7.21 -20.33
C GLN A 368 34.31 -8.70 -20.71
N ASP A 369 34.61 -9.57 -19.76
CA ASP A 369 34.86 -11.01 -19.96
C ASP A 369 33.79 -11.90 -19.28
N GLU A 370 32.58 -11.37 -19.02
CA GLU A 370 31.50 -12.16 -18.44
C GLU A 370 31.01 -13.23 -19.43
N GLU A 371 31.08 -14.49 -19.04
CA GLU A 371 30.62 -15.61 -19.87
C GLU A 371 29.12 -15.87 -19.69
N VAL A 372 28.51 -16.37 -20.76
CA VAL A 372 27.10 -16.80 -20.75
C VAL A 372 26.90 -17.92 -19.73
N ASN A 373 25.75 -17.88 -19.04
CA ASN A 373 25.30 -18.74 -17.94
C ASN A 373 26.06 -18.58 -16.61
N ASN A 374 27.05 -17.70 -16.53
CA ASN A 374 27.71 -17.42 -15.26
C ASN A 374 26.91 -16.42 -14.42
N ASN A 375 26.90 -16.66 -13.11
CA ASN A 375 26.38 -15.68 -12.15
C ASN A 375 27.32 -14.47 -12.10
N VAL A 376 26.76 -13.28 -12.29
CA VAL A 376 27.51 -12.02 -12.29
C VAL A 376 27.24 -11.16 -11.04
N VAL A 377 26.45 -11.65 -10.07
CA VAL A 377 26.33 -11.05 -8.74
C VAL A 377 27.63 -11.25 -7.96
N ARG A 378 28.19 -10.17 -7.39
CA ARG A 378 29.48 -10.17 -6.66
C ARG A 378 29.35 -9.94 -5.15
N LEU A 379 28.14 -9.71 -4.65
CA LEU A 379 27.87 -9.53 -3.23
C LEU A 379 28.02 -10.85 -2.48
N SER A 380 28.96 -10.95 -1.54
CA SER A 380 29.32 -12.22 -0.90
C SER A 380 28.35 -12.70 0.18
N TYR A 381 27.45 -11.84 0.65
CA TYR A 381 26.53 -12.15 1.76
C TYR A 381 25.19 -12.71 1.30
N THR A 382 24.90 -12.71 -0.01
CA THR A 382 23.62 -13.14 -0.58
C THR A 382 23.80 -14.37 -1.45
N THR A 383 22.75 -15.18 -1.54
CA THR A 383 22.66 -16.29 -2.49
C THR A 383 21.91 -15.92 -3.76
N ALA A 384 21.47 -14.67 -3.90
CA ALA A 384 20.82 -14.19 -5.12
C ALA A 384 21.79 -14.27 -6.30
N THR A 385 21.27 -14.58 -7.48
CA THR A 385 22.07 -14.70 -8.70
C THR A 385 21.47 -13.88 -9.83
N ALA A 386 22.33 -13.48 -10.77
CA ALA A 386 21.93 -12.90 -12.04
C ALA A 386 22.81 -13.53 -13.11
N CYS A 387 22.26 -14.46 -13.88
CA CYS A 387 23.00 -15.26 -14.85
C CYS A 387 22.83 -14.69 -16.27
N LEU A 388 23.95 -14.33 -16.92
CA LEU A 388 23.95 -13.78 -18.27
C LEU A 388 23.41 -14.80 -19.28
N GLN A 389 22.44 -14.41 -20.09
CA GLN A 389 21.80 -15.25 -21.10
C GLN A 389 22.42 -15.00 -22.49
N PRO A 390 22.26 -15.94 -23.45
CA PRO A 390 22.78 -15.77 -24.82
C PRO A 390 22.25 -14.53 -25.56
N ASP A 391 21.05 -14.07 -25.22
CA ASP A 391 20.42 -12.86 -25.79
C ASP A 391 20.87 -11.56 -25.10
N GLY A 392 21.77 -11.66 -24.12
CA GLY A 392 22.28 -10.56 -23.32
C GLY A 392 21.36 -10.12 -22.18
N SER A 393 20.24 -10.81 -21.93
CA SER A 393 19.44 -10.63 -20.72
C SER A 393 20.13 -11.25 -19.50
N LEU A 394 19.68 -10.90 -18.30
CA LEU A 394 20.14 -11.46 -17.03
C LEU A 394 18.98 -12.17 -16.36
N HIS A 395 19.07 -13.49 -16.24
CA HIS A 395 18.10 -14.28 -15.49
C HIS A 395 18.41 -14.17 -13.99
N CYS A 396 17.53 -13.49 -13.26
CA CYS A 396 17.69 -13.13 -11.87
C CYS A 396 16.95 -14.13 -10.98
N GLN A 397 17.67 -14.81 -10.08
CA GLN A 397 17.10 -15.71 -9.09
C GLN A 397 17.25 -15.10 -7.69
N PRO A 398 16.20 -15.15 -6.85
CA PRO A 398 16.21 -14.52 -5.55
C PRO A 398 16.97 -15.35 -4.51
N GLU A 399 17.50 -14.68 -3.50
CA GLU A 399 17.68 -15.28 -2.19
C GLU A 399 16.33 -15.26 -1.44
N HIS A 400 15.93 -16.40 -0.89
CA HIS A 400 14.78 -16.46 0.02
C HIS A 400 15.24 -16.06 1.43
N MET A 401 14.72 -14.95 1.94
CA MET A 401 15.28 -14.29 3.13
C MET A 401 15.02 -15.03 4.45
N SER A 402 14.10 -16.01 4.49
CA SER A 402 13.98 -17.00 5.56
C SER A 402 12.91 -18.04 5.23
N SER A 403 12.95 -19.20 5.87
CA SER A 403 11.83 -20.14 5.95
C SER A 403 10.87 -19.70 7.07
N MET A 404 10.02 -18.72 6.79
CA MET A 404 9.02 -18.28 7.77
C MET A 404 7.92 -19.34 7.94
N GLU A 405 7.37 -19.45 9.16
CA GLU A 405 6.22 -20.33 9.45
C GLU A 405 4.89 -19.75 8.91
N ARG A 406 4.91 -18.48 8.48
CA ARG A 406 3.79 -17.74 7.90
C ARG A 406 4.31 -16.92 6.74
N GLY A 407 3.42 -16.58 5.81
CA GLY A 407 3.76 -15.60 4.78
C GLY A 407 4.03 -14.21 5.39
N PHE A 408 4.74 -13.36 4.68
CA PHE A 408 5.11 -12.01 5.14
C PHE A 408 4.54 -10.93 4.21
N GLU A 409 3.80 -9.97 4.76
CA GLU A 409 3.26 -8.81 4.04
C GLU A 409 3.21 -7.55 4.89
N PHE A 410 2.82 -6.45 4.27
CA PHE A 410 2.74 -5.12 4.88
C PHE A 410 4.10 -4.72 5.49
N PRO A 411 5.17 -4.69 4.67
CA PRO A 411 6.50 -4.39 5.15
C PRO A 411 6.63 -2.93 5.59
N THR A 412 7.44 -2.69 6.61
CA THR A 412 7.94 -1.36 6.96
C THR A 412 9.39 -1.45 7.40
N ILE A 413 10.08 -0.32 7.40
CA ILE A 413 11.47 -0.16 7.84
C ILE A 413 11.59 1.14 8.64
N ASN A 414 12.79 1.46 9.15
CA ASN A 414 13.11 2.82 9.56
C ASN A 414 13.26 3.73 8.31
N TYR A 415 12.11 4.07 7.71
CA TYR A 415 12.02 4.65 6.38
C TYR A 415 12.77 5.99 6.28
N THR A 416 12.53 6.91 7.23
CA THR A 416 13.15 8.24 7.26
C THR A 416 14.68 8.20 7.17
N LYS A 417 15.33 7.20 7.77
CA LYS A 417 16.81 7.10 7.78
C LYS A 417 17.36 6.14 6.72
N TYR A 418 16.65 5.05 6.41
CA TYR A 418 17.19 3.88 5.68
C TYR A 418 16.46 3.52 4.38
N ASN A 419 15.38 4.21 3.99
CA ASN A 419 14.82 4.03 2.66
C ASN A 419 15.87 4.36 1.60
N GLY A 420 15.98 3.54 0.56
CA GLY A 420 16.94 3.76 -0.52
C GLY A 420 18.40 3.40 -0.20
N LYS A 421 18.68 2.92 1.03
CA LYS A 421 20.03 2.71 1.57
C LYS A 421 20.21 1.30 2.14
N PRO A 422 21.47 0.81 2.24
CA PRO A 422 21.76 -0.42 2.97
C PRO A 422 21.18 -0.36 4.39
N TYR A 423 20.49 -1.42 4.79
CA TYR A 423 19.73 -1.49 6.04
C TYR A 423 19.85 -2.89 6.66
N ARG A 424 19.39 -3.05 7.89
CA ARG A 424 19.49 -4.30 8.66
C ARG A 424 18.14 -4.89 9.05
N TYR A 425 17.14 -4.06 9.32
CA TYR A 425 15.87 -4.50 9.90
C TYR A 425 14.68 -4.08 9.05
N PHE A 426 13.81 -5.04 8.77
CA PHE A 426 12.45 -4.77 8.33
C PHE A 426 11.44 -5.43 9.27
N TYR A 427 10.23 -4.90 9.25
CA TYR A 427 9.11 -5.32 10.07
C TYR A 427 7.90 -5.54 9.20
N GLY A 428 6.94 -6.33 9.66
CA GLY A 428 5.71 -6.55 8.91
C GLY A 428 4.79 -7.54 9.61
N THR A 429 3.84 -8.05 8.86
CA THR A 429 2.77 -8.92 9.36
C THR A 429 2.94 -10.34 8.85
N GLY A 430 2.57 -11.31 9.68
CA GLY A 430 2.54 -12.71 9.30
C GLY A 430 1.13 -13.14 8.89
N LEU A 431 0.97 -13.60 7.66
CA LEU A 431 -0.33 -14.08 7.18
C LEU A 431 -0.52 -15.57 7.46
N ALA A 432 -1.63 -15.87 8.13
CA ALA A 432 -2.27 -17.18 8.18
C ALA A 432 -3.57 -17.10 7.37
N GLY A 433 -3.56 -17.62 6.15
CA GLY A 433 -4.67 -17.38 5.24
C GLY A 433 -4.71 -15.91 4.77
N ALA A 434 -5.86 -15.26 4.94
CA ALA A 434 -6.03 -13.83 4.72
C ALA A 434 -5.77 -12.97 5.96
N PHE A 435 -5.48 -13.60 7.10
CA PHE A 435 -5.46 -12.94 8.39
C PHE A 435 -4.04 -12.74 8.89
N THR A 436 -3.77 -11.58 9.47
CA THR A 436 -2.48 -11.25 10.06
C THR A 436 -2.43 -11.67 11.53
N ASP A 437 -2.17 -12.95 11.76
CA ASP A 437 -2.18 -13.57 13.10
C ASP A 437 -0.88 -13.33 13.90
N SER A 438 0.09 -12.64 13.30
CA SER A 438 1.41 -12.40 13.87
C SER A 438 2.04 -11.13 13.32
N LEU A 439 2.99 -10.61 14.08
CA LEU A 439 3.82 -9.46 13.73
C LEU A 439 5.29 -9.90 13.77
N PHE A 440 6.10 -9.37 12.87
CA PHE A 440 7.47 -9.81 12.65
C PHE A 440 8.48 -8.66 12.65
N LYS A 441 9.69 -8.98 13.13
CA LYS A 441 10.93 -8.24 12.87
C LYS A 441 11.94 -9.20 12.27
N MET A 442 12.60 -8.82 11.18
CA MET A 442 13.65 -9.59 10.51
C MET A 442 14.98 -8.85 10.57
N ASP A 443 16.06 -9.54 10.95
CA ASP A 443 17.43 -9.10 10.71
C ASP A 443 17.95 -9.69 9.40
N VAL A 444 18.11 -8.86 8.36
CA VAL A 444 18.48 -9.31 7.00
C VAL A 444 19.88 -9.91 6.90
N LYS A 445 20.76 -9.62 7.87
CA LYS A 445 22.13 -10.12 7.93
C LYS A 445 22.20 -11.48 8.62
N THR A 446 21.57 -11.59 9.78
CA THR A 446 21.62 -12.84 10.59
C THR A 446 20.47 -13.80 10.28
N LYS A 447 19.47 -13.35 9.52
CA LYS A 447 18.18 -14.04 9.24
C LYS A 447 17.38 -14.35 10.50
N LYS A 448 17.68 -13.66 11.61
CA LYS A 448 16.96 -13.83 12.87
C LYS A 448 15.57 -13.18 12.74
N LEU A 449 14.54 -13.97 13.03
CA LEU A 449 13.15 -13.55 13.07
C LEU A 449 12.68 -13.43 14.53
N TRP A 450 12.05 -12.32 14.88
CA TRP A 450 11.28 -12.16 16.10
C TRP A 450 9.79 -12.14 15.75
N THR A 451 8.99 -12.73 16.64
CA THR A 451 7.55 -12.86 16.44
C THR A 451 6.80 -12.38 17.66
N TRP A 452 5.82 -11.51 17.45
CA TRP A 452 4.76 -11.23 18.41
C TRP A 452 3.48 -11.88 17.90
N ARG A 453 2.80 -12.61 18.78
CA ARG A 453 1.53 -13.29 18.50
C ARG A 453 0.76 -13.42 19.80
N GLU A 454 -0.52 -13.09 19.77
CA GLU A 454 -1.46 -13.32 20.86
C GLU A 454 -2.68 -14.07 20.32
N LYS A 455 -3.20 -15.01 21.11
CA LYS A 455 -4.31 -15.85 20.66
C LYS A 455 -5.55 -14.99 20.41
N HIS A 456 -6.24 -15.22 19.28
CA HIS A 456 -7.43 -14.46 18.86
C HIS A 456 -7.17 -12.98 18.50
N CYS A 457 -5.91 -12.56 18.45
CA CYS A 457 -5.52 -11.22 18.06
C CYS A 457 -5.01 -11.21 16.62
N TYR A 458 -5.42 -10.20 15.86
CA TYR A 458 -5.01 -9.98 14.49
C TYR A 458 -4.52 -8.54 14.33
N GLY A 459 -3.29 -8.37 13.86
CA GLY A 459 -2.61 -7.08 13.84
C GLY A 459 -2.62 -6.41 12.47
N SER A 460 -2.82 -5.10 12.41
CA SER A 460 -2.58 -4.33 11.19
C SER A 460 -1.09 -4.28 10.83
N GLU A 461 -0.79 -3.69 9.67
CA GLU A 461 0.54 -3.19 9.34
C GLU A 461 1.19 -2.46 10.53
N LEU A 462 2.50 -2.67 10.68
CA LEU A 462 3.34 -1.97 11.65
C LEU A 462 3.82 -0.64 11.09
N ILE A 463 3.86 0.38 11.93
CA ILE A 463 4.54 1.64 11.63
C ILE A 463 5.69 1.83 12.61
N PHE A 464 6.91 1.95 12.07
CA PHE A 464 8.10 2.27 12.87
C PHE A 464 8.16 3.77 13.17
N VAL A 465 8.35 4.11 14.45
CA VAL A 465 8.58 5.48 14.90
C VAL A 465 9.95 5.54 15.59
N PRO A 466 10.94 6.24 15.01
CA PRO A 466 12.27 6.33 15.59
C PRO A 466 12.24 7.06 16.93
N ASP A 467 13.04 6.60 17.89
CA ASP A 467 13.35 7.39 19.08
C ASP A 467 14.11 8.66 18.63
N PRO A 468 13.67 9.87 19.03
CA PRO A 468 14.37 11.12 18.69
C PRO A 468 15.85 11.15 19.10
N ASN A 469 16.23 10.38 20.12
CA ASN A 469 17.61 10.23 20.61
C ASN A 469 18.24 8.88 20.20
N GLY A 470 17.54 8.10 19.37
CA GLY A 470 17.98 6.80 18.89
C GLY A 470 19.19 6.87 17.95
N VAL A 471 20.13 5.94 18.15
CA VAL A 471 21.38 5.85 17.39
C VAL A 471 21.35 4.68 16.42
N GLU A 472 20.86 3.53 16.87
CA GLU A 472 20.78 2.31 16.04
C GLU A 472 19.52 2.34 15.15
N GLU A 473 19.54 1.50 14.10
CA GLU A 473 18.46 1.43 13.11
C GLU A 473 17.10 1.05 13.72
N ASP A 474 17.11 0.19 14.73
CA ASP A 474 15.93 -0.31 15.45
C ASP A 474 15.65 0.44 16.76
N ASP A 475 16.26 1.62 16.96
CA ASP A 475 15.97 2.50 18.10
C ASP A 475 14.66 3.26 17.87
N GLY A 476 13.59 2.72 18.46
CA GLY A 476 12.26 3.30 18.35
C GLY A 476 11.20 2.34 18.82
N VAL A 477 9.97 2.58 18.39
CA VAL A 477 8.83 1.70 18.65
C VAL A 477 8.12 1.33 17.36
N LEU A 478 7.36 0.25 17.40
CA LEU A 478 6.41 -0.11 16.36
C LEU A 478 4.99 0.01 16.87
N LEU A 479 4.12 0.57 16.05
CA LEU A 479 2.70 0.76 16.32
C LEU A 479 1.87 -0.13 15.41
N ALA A 480 0.92 -0.87 15.97
CA ALA A 480 -0.07 -1.62 15.20
C ALA A 480 -1.44 -1.58 15.88
N THR A 481 -2.51 -1.49 15.10
CA THR A 481 -3.86 -1.70 15.62
C THR A 481 -4.15 -3.19 15.63
N VAL A 482 -4.55 -3.73 16.76
CA VAL A 482 -4.83 -5.16 16.93
C VAL A 482 -6.30 -5.34 17.25
N VAL A 483 -6.96 -6.25 16.54
CA VAL A 483 -8.33 -6.68 16.80
C VAL A 483 -8.32 -7.98 17.61
N ASP A 484 -8.90 -7.94 18.81
CA ASP A 484 -9.22 -9.13 19.60
C ASP A 484 -10.67 -9.56 19.32
N VAL A 485 -10.83 -10.68 18.63
CA VAL A 485 -12.16 -11.15 18.21
C VAL A 485 -12.98 -11.80 19.33
N LYS A 486 -12.41 -11.96 20.54
CA LYS A 486 -13.10 -12.53 21.70
C LYS A 486 -13.67 -11.46 22.63
N ASP A 487 -13.04 -10.29 22.72
CA ASP A 487 -13.45 -9.21 23.63
C ASP A 487 -14.50 -8.29 22.97
N GLU A 488 -15.48 -7.84 23.75
CA GLU A 488 -16.45 -6.80 23.36
C GLU A 488 -15.76 -5.44 23.16
N ALA A 489 -14.67 -5.17 23.90
CA ALA A 489 -13.78 -4.02 23.70
C ALA A 489 -13.04 -4.07 22.35
N GLY A 490 -12.87 -5.27 21.79
CA GLY A 490 -12.62 -5.57 20.38
C GLY A 490 -11.27 -5.20 19.78
N ALA A 491 -10.62 -4.11 20.19
CA ALA A 491 -9.36 -3.68 19.60
C ALA A 491 -8.51 -2.79 20.52
N PHE A 492 -7.22 -2.71 20.21
CA PHE A 492 -6.25 -1.88 20.92
C PHE A 492 -5.12 -1.42 20.01
N LEU A 493 -4.51 -0.28 20.34
CA LEU A 493 -3.20 0.09 19.78
C LEU A 493 -2.12 -0.63 20.57
N LEU A 494 -1.30 -1.43 19.89
CA LEU A 494 -0.12 -2.11 20.42
C LEU A 494 1.13 -1.25 20.21
N VAL A 495 2.00 -1.20 21.22
CA VAL A 495 3.33 -0.56 21.15
C VAL A 495 4.41 -1.61 21.46
N LEU A 496 5.23 -1.92 20.46
CA LEU A 496 6.38 -2.83 20.59
C LEU A 496 7.69 -2.05 20.63
N ASP A 497 8.65 -2.52 21.42
CA ASP A 497 10.02 -2.02 21.42
C ASP A 497 10.73 -2.43 20.13
N GLY A 498 11.34 -1.48 19.42
CA GLY A 498 11.99 -1.73 18.13
C GLY A 498 13.14 -2.74 18.22
N ARG A 499 13.93 -2.71 19.31
CA ARG A 499 15.11 -3.57 19.50
C ARG A 499 14.75 -5.00 19.88
N THR A 500 14.02 -5.14 20.97
CA THR A 500 13.70 -6.43 21.60
C THR A 500 12.46 -7.09 21.02
N PHE A 501 11.62 -6.31 20.33
CA PHE A 501 10.32 -6.73 19.80
C PHE A 501 9.35 -7.20 20.88
N THR A 502 9.56 -6.77 22.13
CA THR A 502 8.65 -7.03 23.26
C THR A 502 7.61 -5.91 23.39
N GLU A 503 6.43 -6.25 23.90
CA GLU A 503 5.40 -5.26 24.16
C GLU A 503 5.78 -4.32 25.31
N LEU A 504 5.75 -3.02 25.02
CA LEU A 504 5.92 -1.96 26.02
C LEU A 504 4.60 -1.62 26.70
N GLY A 505 3.53 -1.55 25.91
CA GLY A 505 2.19 -1.32 26.38
C GLY A 505 1.16 -1.32 25.26
N ARG A 506 -0.11 -1.16 25.63
CA ARG A 506 -1.24 -1.04 24.71
C ARG A 506 -2.30 -0.07 25.21
N ALA A 507 -3.01 0.53 24.28
CA ALA A 507 -4.16 1.40 24.54
C ALA A 507 -5.45 0.70 24.08
N VAL A 508 -6.21 0.19 25.05
CA VAL A 508 -7.43 -0.61 24.81
C VAL A 508 -8.62 0.29 24.56
N LEU A 509 -9.34 0.04 23.45
CA LEU A 509 -10.55 0.78 23.11
C LEU A 509 -11.72 0.38 24.02
N PRO A 510 -12.62 1.31 24.36
CA PRO A 510 -13.83 0.97 25.11
C PRO A 510 -14.86 0.30 24.19
N ALA A 511 -15.61 -0.68 24.70
CA ALA A 511 -16.80 -1.15 24.00
C ALA A 511 -17.84 0.00 23.87
N PRO A 512 -18.57 0.12 22.74
CA PRO A 512 -18.65 -0.81 21.61
C PRO A 512 -17.73 -0.45 20.42
N VAL A 513 -16.63 0.28 20.64
CA VAL A 513 -15.77 0.77 19.54
C VAL A 513 -15.19 -0.40 18.73
N GLY A 514 -15.57 -0.47 17.46
CA GLY A 514 -15.06 -1.44 16.50
C GLY A 514 -13.98 -0.84 15.60
N VAL A 515 -13.01 -1.67 15.22
CA VAL A 515 -12.03 -1.34 14.18
C VAL A 515 -12.08 -2.44 13.12
N GLY A 516 -12.25 -2.04 11.86
CA GLY A 516 -12.20 -2.96 10.72
C GLY A 516 -10.77 -3.34 10.36
N TYR A 517 -10.61 -4.24 9.40
CA TYR A 517 -9.28 -4.60 8.89
C TYR A 517 -8.70 -3.49 8.00
N GLY A 518 -7.91 -2.59 8.60
CA GLY A 518 -7.27 -1.47 7.91
C GLY A 518 -6.06 -1.87 7.08
N LEU A 519 -5.77 -1.10 6.02
CA LEU A 519 -4.71 -1.37 5.04
C LEU A 519 -3.41 -0.68 5.39
N HIS A 520 -3.28 0.61 5.05
CA HIS A 520 -2.08 1.39 5.29
C HIS A 520 -2.36 2.66 6.10
N GLY A 521 -1.29 3.34 6.46
CA GLY A 521 -1.37 4.62 7.13
C GLY A 521 -0.01 5.23 7.39
N CYS A 522 0.02 6.26 8.22
CA CYS A 522 1.25 6.93 8.61
C CYS A 522 1.20 7.35 10.09
N TYR A 523 2.38 7.61 10.64
CA TYR A 523 2.52 8.31 11.91
C TYR A 523 2.91 9.77 11.64
N VAL A 524 2.13 10.69 12.20
CA VAL A 524 2.39 12.14 12.11
C VAL A 524 2.88 12.61 13.48
N PRO A 525 4.16 12.98 13.64
CA PRO A 525 4.67 13.53 14.89
C PRO A 525 3.92 14.80 15.30
N GLU A 526 3.81 15.04 16.61
CA GLU A 526 3.31 16.32 17.14
C GLU A 526 4.34 17.42 16.80
N ALA A 527 4.12 18.13 15.70
CA ALA A 527 4.93 19.30 15.34
C ALA A 527 4.31 20.59 15.88
N GLN A 528 5.16 21.55 16.26
CA GLN A 528 4.69 22.93 16.34
C GLN A 528 4.29 23.40 14.92
N PRO A 529 3.26 24.27 14.77
CA PRO A 529 2.78 24.71 13.47
C PRO A 529 3.93 25.20 12.58
N GLY A 530 4.21 24.47 11.48
CA GLY A 530 5.27 24.80 10.51
C GLY A 530 6.49 23.86 10.47
N GLU A 531 6.59 22.84 11.34
CA GLU A 531 7.73 21.91 11.37
C GLU A 531 7.40 20.44 11.01
N ILE A 532 6.19 20.15 10.54
CA ILE A 532 5.75 18.76 10.22
C ILE A 532 6.76 18.05 9.28
N PHE A 533 7.33 18.76 8.31
CA PHE A 533 8.24 18.19 7.30
C PHE A 533 9.72 18.15 7.68
N LYS A 534 10.13 18.79 8.78
CA LYS A 534 11.54 18.69 9.22
C LYS A 534 11.81 17.46 10.10
N LYS A 535 10.73 16.78 10.53
CA LYS A 535 10.78 15.64 11.47
C LYS A 535 10.23 14.33 10.90
N LEU A 536 9.56 14.39 9.75
CA LEU A 536 9.25 13.24 8.89
C LEU A 536 10.48 12.94 8.04
#